data_AF-A0A2K0TMQ1-F1
#
_entry.id   AF-A0A2K0TMQ1-F1
#
_cell.length_a   1.000
_cell.length_b   1.000
_cell.length_c   1.000
_cell.angle_alpha   90.00
_cell.angle_beta   90.00
_cell.angle_gamma   90.00
#
_symmetry.space_group_name_H-M   'P 1'
#
loop_
_entity.id
_entity.type
_entity.pdbx_description
1 polymer ?
#
loop_
_entity_poly.entity_id
_entity_poly.type
_entity_poly.pdbx_seq_one_letter_code
_entity_poly.pdbx_strand_id
1 'polypeptide(L)'
;MELPTNHSVLLETIGQLWTINRKRYVEWEILIAKHTFDAFIEGSIMKEYSAVIAVTANIFSAISGEARMICAYEIVRQRFGQEYSLYSRMRAPWNEMDGDDMRREGYFYSALAEFFFQNPDQAFLVGRYNIRQIALAWKVGMKITVDLVKEPAPLEAGEGLVLQYL
;
A
#
# COMPACT_ATOMS: atom_id res chain seq x y z
N MET A 1 9.91 9.10 -20.37
CA MET A 1 9.27 7.87 -20.88
C MET A 1 7.95 7.76 -20.16
N GLU A 2 6.83 7.68 -20.87
CA GLU A 2 5.50 7.60 -20.24
C GLU A 2 5.32 6.24 -19.54
N LEU A 3 4.49 6.22 -18.50
CA LEU A 3 4.19 4.98 -17.79
C LEU A 3 3.42 4.04 -18.74
N PRO A 4 3.91 2.82 -19.01
CA PRO A 4 3.22 1.90 -19.90
C PRO A 4 1.87 1.53 -19.30
N THR A 5 0.81 1.51 -20.12
CA THR A 5 -0.55 1.19 -19.67
C THR A 5 -0.77 -0.26 -19.24
N ASN A 6 0.23 -1.13 -19.44
CA ASN A 6 0.17 -2.55 -19.12
C ASN A 6 1.32 -2.95 -18.18
N HIS A 7 0.97 -3.61 -17.06
CA HIS A 7 1.92 -4.11 -16.07
C HIS A 7 2.96 -5.08 -16.64
N SER A 8 2.60 -5.90 -17.65
CA SER A 8 3.51 -6.85 -18.27
C SER A 8 4.69 -6.15 -18.95
N VAL A 9 4.43 -5.01 -19.61
CA VAL A 9 5.46 -4.21 -20.27
C VAL A 9 6.38 -3.56 -19.25
N LEU A 10 5.83 -3.10 -18.12
CA LEU A 10 6.64 -2.57 -17.01
C LEU A 10 7.59 -3.64 -16.45
N LEU A 11 7.07 -4.83 -16.16
CA LEU A 11 7.87 -5.94 -15.64
C LEU A 11 8.90 -6.45 -16.63
N GLU A 12 8.55 -6.53 -17.91
CA GLU A 12 9.50 -6.88 -18.97
C GLU A 12 10.64 -5.85 -19.04
N THR A 13 10.30 -4.56 -19.00
CA THR A 13 11.28 -3.47 -19.02
C THR A 13 12.21 -3.54 -17.81
N ILE A 14 11.66 -3.78 -16.61
CA ILE A 14 12.46 -3.97 -15.37
C ILE A 14 13.33 -5.22 -15.48
N GLY A 15 12.80 -6.33 -16.02
CA GLY A 15 13.53 -7.58 -16.22
C GLY A 15 14.71 -7.43 -17.18
N GLN A 16 14.54 -6.66 -18.26
CA GLN A 16 15.63 -6.34 -19.19
C GLN A 16 16.75 -5.53 -18.52
N LEU A 17 16.39 -4.66 -17.57
CA LEU A 17 17.35 -3.87 -16.79
C LEU A 17 18.19 -4.76 -15.86
N TRP A 18 17.61 -5.83 -15.32
CA TRP A 18 18.18 -6.72 -14.28
C TRP A 18 18.62 -8.10 -14.82
N THR A 19 19.41 -8.12 -15.89
CA THR A 19 19.95 -9.37 -16.44
C THR A 19 21.12 -9.92 -15.61
N ILE A 20 21.16 -11.24 -15.39
CA ILE A 20 22.14 -11.97 -14.54
C ILE A 20 23.62 -11.63 -14.85
N ASN A 21 23.93 -11.23 -16.09
CA ASN A 21 25.30 -10.91 -16.52
C ASN A 21 25.67 -9.42 -16.44
N ARG A 22 24.79 -8.52 -15.96
CA ARG A 22 25.11 -7.10 -15.81
C ARG A 22 25.90 -6.85 -14.51
N LYS A 23 27.11 -6.32 -14.66
CA LYS A 23 28.02 -5.96 -13.54
C LYS A 23 27.87 -4.50 -13.05
N ARG A 24 26.91 -3.74 -13.60
CA ARG A 24 26.70 -2.32 -13.24
C ARG A 24 25.43 -2.18 -12.42
N TYR A 25 25.50 -1.31 -11.42
CA TYR A 25 24.32 -0.90 -10.65
C TYR A 25 23.33 -0.18 -11.57
N VAL A 26 22.05 -0.54 -11.46
CA VAL A 26 20.97 0.05 -12.25
C VAL A 26 19.98 0.71 -11.31
N GLU A 27 19.93 2.03 -11.39
CA GLU A 27 18.84 2.82 -10.82
C GLU A 27 17.79 3.06 -11.90
N TRP A 28 16.52 3.01 -11.50
CA TRP A 28 15.41 3.38 -12.34
C TRP A 28 14.46 4.24 -11.54
N GLU A 29 13.87 5.23 -12.21
CA GLU A 29 12.88 6.11 -11.63
C GLU A 29 11.62 6.05 -12.48
N ILE A 30 10.48 5.87 -11.84
CA ILE A 30 9.17 6.08 -12.47
C ILE A 30 8.72 7.48 -12.08
N LEU A 31 8.54 8.33 -13.09
CA LEU A 31 8.01 9.68 -12.91
C LEU A 31 6.49 9.65 -13.08
N ILE A 32 5.77 10.08 -12.06
CA ILE A 32 4.31 10.20 -12.07
C ILE A 32 3.95 11.68 -11.93
N ALA A 33 3.28 12.25 -12.95
CA ALA A 33 2.82 13.63 -12.87
C ALA A 33 1.61 13.75 -11.94
N LYS A 34 1.73 14.59 -10.91
CA LYS A 34 0.63 14.90 -9.99
C LYS A 34 -0.51 15.63 -10.69
N HIS A 35 -1.73 15.35 -10.25
CA HIS A 35 -3.00 15.88 -10.72
C HIS A 35 -3.25 15.63 -12.20
N THR A 36 -2.69 14.53 -12.71
CA THR A 36 -2.88 14.04 -14.07
C THR A 36 -3.45 12.64 -14.07
N PHE A 37 -3.75 12.14 -15.27
CA PHE A 37 -4.21 10.77 -15.46
C PHE A 37 -3.15 9.71 -15.11
N ASP A 38 -1.88 10.09 -14.95
CA ASP A 38 -0.78 9.17 -14.61
C ASP A 38 -1.02 8.44 -13.29
N ALA A 39 -1.57 9.14 -12.28
CA ALA A 39 -1.88 8.54 -10.99
C ALA A 39 -2.94 7.42 -11.09
N PHE A 40 -3.87 7.55 -12.03
CA PHE A 40 -4.88 6.54 -12.32
C PHE A 40 -4.28 5.33 -13.02
N ILE A 41 -3.39 5.54 -14.01
CA ILE A 41 -2.69 4.46 -14.68
C ILE A 41 -1.81 3.69 -13.68
N GLU A 42 -1.04 4.41 -12.84
CA GLU A 42 -0.22 3.80 -11.78
C GLU A 42 -1.09 2.99 -10.82
N GLY A 43 -2.17 3.58 -10.30
CA GLY A 43 -3.08 2.89 -9.39
C GLY A 43 -3.67 1.61 -10.00
N SER A 44 -4.02 1.64 -11.29
CA SER A 44 -4.55 0.48 -12.01
C SER A 44 -3.52 -0.63 -12.16
N ILE A 45 -2.29 -0.30 -12.58
CA ILE A 45 -1.18 -1.26 -12.69
C ILE A 45 -0.87 -1.90 -11.33
N MET A 46 -0.80 -1.07 -10.29
CA MET A 46 -0.46 -1.52 -8.94
C MET A 46 -1.56 -2.38 -8.34
N LYS A 47 -2.83 -2.11 -8.68
CA LYS A 47 -3.97 -2.94 -8.29
C LYS A 47 -3.89 -4.33 -8.91
N GLU A 48 -3.65 -4.42 -10.22
CA GLU A 48 -3.51 -5.71 -10.92
C GLU A 48 -2.34 -6.51 -10.34
N TYR A 49 -1.19 -5.86 -10.19
CA TYR A 49 0.00 -6.53 -9.66
C TYR A 49 -0.20 -6.99 -8.22
N SER A 50 -0.80 -6.16 -7.36
CA SER A 50 -1.10 -6.54 -5.98
C SER A 50 -2.09 -7.70 -5.89
N ALA A 51 -3.06 -7.80 -6.81
CA ALA A 51 -3.97 -8.94 -6.87
C ALA A 51 -3.23 -10.25 -7.20
N VAL A 52 -2.27 -10.20 -8.13
CA VAL A 52 -1.39 -11.36 -8.42
C VAL A 52 -0.54 -11.71 -7.20
N ILE A 53 0.06 -10.73 -6.53
CA ILE A 53 0.85 -10.95 -5.30
C ILE A 53 0.01 -11.55 -4.18
N ALA A 54 -1.23 -11.09 -3.99
CA ALA A 54 -2.12 -11.64 -2.97
C ALA A 54 -2.36 -13.14 -3.16
N VAL A 55 -2.41 -13.63 -4.40
CA VAL A 55 -2.61 -15.05 -4.71
C VAL A 55 -1.29 -15.84 -4.68
N THR A 56 -0.22 -15.27 -5.22
CA THR A 56 1.02 -16.01 -5.54
C THR A 56 2.10 -15.89 -4.47
N ALA A 57 2.11 -14.82 -3.67
CA ALA A 57 3.13 -14.61 -2.66
C ALA A 57 2.88 -15.47 -1.42
N ASN A 58 3.97 -15.81 -0.74
CA ASN A 58 3.96 -16.55 0.52
C ASN A 58 3.51 -15.67 1.70
N ILE A 59 2.32 -15.08 1.62
CA ILE A 59 1.66 -14.39 2.74
C ILE A 59 0.98 -15.45 3.59
N PHE A 60 1.24 -15.45 4.91
CA PHE A 60 0.66 -16.37 5.89
C PHE A 60 -0.85 -16.57 5.67
N SER A 61 -1.30 -17.83 5.69
CA SER A 61 -2.69 -18.19 5.38
C SER A 61 -3.71 -17.63 6.37
N ALA A 62 -3.29 -17.32 7.60
CA ALA A 62 -4.11 -16.64 8.60
C ALA A 62 -4.53 -15.22 8.15
N ILE A 63 -3.69 -14.56 7.33
CA ILE A 63 -3.99 -13.27 6.73
C ILE A 63 -4.80 -13.51 5.46
N SER A 64 -6.08 -13.14 5.51
CA SER A 64 -7.07 -13.39 4.46
C SER A 64 -7.87 -12.13 4.09
N GLY A 65 -8.63 -12.21 3.00
CA GLY A 65 -9.53 -11.13 2.56
C GLY A 65 -8.82 -9.78 2.36
N GLU A 66 -9.38 -8.74 2.96
CA GLU A 66 -8.87 -7.37 2.83
C GLU A 66 -7.48 -7.18 3.42
N ALA A 67 -7.20 -7.79 4.59
CA ALA A 67 -5.88 -7.74 5.21
C ALA A 67 -4.79 -8.33 4.30
N ARG A 68 -5.13 -9.38 3.55
CA ARG A 68 -4.23 -10.00 2.58
C ARG A 68 -3.93 -9.06 1.41
N MET A 69 -4.95 -8.35 0.93
CA MET A 69 -4.75 -7.33 -0.12
C MET A 69 -3.87 -6.17 0.37
N ILE A 70 -4.08 -5.68 1.60
CA ILE A 70 -3.24 -4.65 2.21
C ILE A 70 -1.77 -5.11 2.26
N CYS A 71 -1.53 -6.34 2.70
CA CYS A 71 -0.19 -6.94 2.72
C CYS A 71 0.42 -7.08 1.32
N ALA A 72 -0.39 -7.44 0.33
CA ALA A 72 0.08 -7.57 -1.05
C ALA A 72 0.54 -6.21 -1.61
N TYR A 73 -0.22 -5.14 -1.37
CA TYR A 73 0.19 -3.78 -1.74
C TYR A 73 1.48 -3.35 -1.04
N GLU A 74 1.69 -3.73 0.22
CA GLU A 74 2.94 -3.42 0.94
C GLU A 74 4.14 -4.16 0.33
N ILE A 75 3.99 -5.42 -0.09
CA ILE A 75 5.03 -6.14 -0.83
C ILE A 75 5.35 -5.43 -2.15
N VAL A 76 4.33 -4.99 -2.88
CA VAL A 76 4.51 -4.23 -4.13
C VAL A 76 5.23 -2.92 -3.86
N ARG A 77 4.83 -2.16 -2.84
CA ARG A 77 5.50 -0.92 -2.41
C ARG A 77 6.99 -1.14 -2.21
N GLN A 78 7.36 -2.18 -1.45
CA GLN A 78 8.75 -2.52 -1.18
C GLN A 78 9.54 -2.88 -2.45
N ARG A 79 8.94 -3.64 -3.37
CA ARG A 79 9.57 -4.04 -4.64
C ARG A 79 9.83 -2.87 -5.57
N PHE A 80 8.90 -1.91 -5.62
CA PHE A 80 9.01 -0.73 -6.48
C PHE A 80 9.64 0.47 -5.76
N GLY A 81 10.09 0.33 -4.51
CA GLY A 81 10.73 1.40 -3.76
C GLY A 81 9.82 2.60 -3.46
N GLN A 82 8.50 2.38 -3.44
CA GLN A 82 7.53 3.45 -3.19
C GLN A 82 7.59 3.93 -1.74
N GLU A 83 7.33 5.21 -1.52
CA GLU A 83 7.37 5.81 -0.18
C GLU A 83 6.30 5.22 0.76
N TYR A 84 5.10 4.96 0.23
CA TYR A 84 3.94 4.49 1.00
C TYR A 84 3.06 3.54 0.17
N SER A 85 2.22 2.75 0.84
CA SER A 85 1.32 1.80 0.17
C SER A 85 0.27 2.54 -0.66
N LEU A 86 0.12 2.16 -1.94
CA LEU A 86 -0.90 2.71 -2.83
C LEU A 86 -2.30 2.10 -2.63
N TYR A 87 -2.49 1.29 -1.58
CA TYR A 87 -3.79 0.67 -1.29
C TYR A 87 -4.91 1.71 -1.11
N SER A 88 -4.60 2.86 -0.50
CA SER A 88 -5.55 3.97 -0.30
C SER A 88 -6.18 4.45 -1.61
N ARG A 89 -5.40 4.46 -2.70
CA ARG A 89 -5.86 4.92 -4.02
C ARG A 89 -6.86 3.99 -4.67
N MET A 90 -6.95 2.72 -4.24
CA MET A 90 -7.85 1.74 -4.86
C MET A 90 -9.33 2.16 -4.80
N ARG A 91 -9.69 2.98 -3.81
CA ARG A 91 -11.07 3.42 -3.54
C ARG A 91 -11.30 4.90 -3.86
N ALA A 92 -10.25 5.64 -4.17
CA ALA A 92 -10.35 7.06 -4.46
C ALA A 92 -10.82 7.31 -5.90
N PRO A 93 -11.61 8.38 -6.14
CA PRO A 93 -11.84 8.91 -7.48
C PRO A 93 -10.51 9.26 -8.16
N TRP A 94 -10.43 9.08 -9.48
CA TRP A 94 -9.19 9.27 -10.25
C TRP A 94 -8.56 10.66 -10.07
N ASN A 95 -9.38 11.70 -9.88
CA ASN A 95 -8.96 13.09 -9.70
C ASN A 95 -8.47 13.42 -8.28
N GLU A 96 -8.52 12.46 -7.36
CA GLU A 96 -8.11 12.63 -5.95
C GLU A 96 -7.03 11.63 -5.52
N MET A 97 -6.63 10.72 -6.41
CA MET A 97 -5.70 9.63 -6.11
C MET A 97 -4.32 10.08 -5.63
N ASP A 98 -3.91 11.31 -5.94
CA ASP A 98 -2.58 11.82 -5.62
C ASP A 98 -2.58 12.96 -4.60
N GLY A 99 -3.72 13.22 -3.97
CA GLY A 99 -3.85 14.17 -2.87
C GLY A 99 -3.05 13.77 -1.62
N ASP A 100 -2.73 14.75 -0.78
CA ASP A 100 -1.96 14.52 0.46
C ASP A 100 -2.69 13.57 1.43
N ASP A 101 -4.02 13.51 1.39
CA ASP A 101 -4.81 12.57 2.17
C ASP A 101 -4.51 11.12 1.78
N MET A 102 -4.40 10.83 0.47
CA MET A 102 -4.07 9.48 -0.01
C MET A 102 -2.68 9.04 0.41
N ARG A 103 -1.74 9.99 0.51
CA ARG A 103 -0.40 9.74 1.04
C ARG A 103 -0.44 9.39 2.53
N ARG A 104 -1.18 10.16 3.34
CA ARG A 104 -1.33 9.88 4.78
C ARG A 104 -1.99 8.53 5.04
N GLU A 105 -3.04 8.21 4.29
CA GLU A 105 -3.67 6.89 4.32
C GLU A 105 -2.71 5.78 3.88
N GLY A 106 -1.90 6.03 2.85
CA GLY A 106 -0.90 5.08 2.39
C GLY A 106 0.11 4.70 3.47
N TYR A 107 0.56 5.67 4.28
CA TYR A 107 1.42 5.36 5.44
C TYR A 107 0.71 4.52 6.49
N PHE A 108 -0.56 4.81 6.75
CA PHE A 108 -1.36 4.02 7.68
C PHE A 108 -1.50 2.57 7.19
N TYR A 109 -1.82 2.36 5.90
CA TYR A 109 -1.91 1.01 5.35
C TYR A 109 -0.57 0.27 5.32
N SER A 110 0.55 0.97 5.13
CA SER A 110 1.89 0.38 5.31
C SER A 110 2.15 -0.05 6.76
N ALA A 111 1.80 0.79 7.75
CA ALA A 111 1.90 0.43 9.16
C ALA A 111 0.98 -0.75 9.53
N LEU A 112 -0.20 -0.81 8.92
CA LEU A 112 -1.17 -1.88 9.14
C LEU A 112 -0.71 -3.20 8.51
N ALA A 113 -0.10 -3.15 7.33
CA ALA A 113 0.55 -4.32 6.73
C ALA A 113 1.71 -4.83 7.60
N GLU A 114 2.54 -3.95 8.16
CA GLU A 114 3.61 -4.32 9.10
C GLU A 114 3.03 -5.04 10.32
N PHE A 115 1.94 -4.53 10.90
CA PHE A 115 1.23 -5.19 11.99
C PHE A 115 0.77 -6.60 11.62
N PHE A 116 0.18 -6.78 10.43
CA PHE A 116 -0.27 -8.10 9.96
C PHE A 116 0.88 -9.07 9.75
N PHE A 117 2.00 -8.63 9.17
CA PHE A 117 3.18 -9.48 9.00
C PHE A 117 3.80 -9.91 10.33
N GLN A 118 3.78 -9.03 11.35
CA GLN A 118 4.28 -9.33 12.68
C GLN A 118 3.31 -10.19 13.51
N ASN A 119 2.01 -10.09 13.24
CA ASN A 119 0.95 -10.74 14.01
C ASN A 119 -0.08 -11.43 13.09
N PRO A 120 0.33 -12.41 12.27
CA PRO A 120 -0.55 -13.01 11.25
C PRO A 120 -1.81 -13.63 11.86
N ASP A 121 -1.69 -14.28 13.02
CA ASP A 121 -2.81 -14.90 13.73
C ASP A 121 -3.76 -13.87 14.38
N GLN A 122 -3.40 -12.60 14.40
CA GLN A 122 -4.21 -11.51 14.96
C GLN A 122 -4.78 -10.59 13.88
N ALA A 123 -4.55 -10.88 12.60
CA ALA A 123 -5.08 -10.08 11.50
C ALA A 123 -6.61 -9.95 11.55
N PHE A 124 -7.31 -10.98 12.06
CA PHE A 124 -8.76 -10.98 12.24
C PHE A 124 -9.27 -9.90 13.21
N LEU A 125 -8.40 -9.35 14.06
CA LEU A 125 -8.77 -8.27 14.97
C LEU A 125 -9.02 -6.96 14.22
N VAL A 126 -8.48 -6.80 13.01
CA VAL A 126 -8.72 -5.63 12.17
C VAL A 126 -9.80 -5.95 11.16
N GLY A 127 -10.90 -5.21 11.23
CA GLY A 127 -12.02 -5.36 10.31
C GLY A 127 -12.62 -4.03 9.91
N ARG A 128 -13.65 -4.11 9.06
CA ARG A 128 -14.36 -2.94 8.53
C ARG A 128 -14.89 -1.99 9.62
N TYR A 129 -15.23 -2.54 10.79
CA TYR A 129 -15.87 -1.79 11.87
C TYR A 129 -14.90 -0.99 12.74
N ASN A 130 -13.67 -1.48 12.96
CA ASN A 130 -12.71 -0.84 13.86
C ASN A 130 -11.53 -0.17 13.15
N ILE A 131 -11.32 -0.39 11.84
CA ILE A 131 -10.22 0.24 11.10
C ILE A 131 -10.23 1.78 11.19
N ARG A 132 -11.43 2.40 11.24
CA ARG A 132 -11.57 3.85 11.47
C ARG A 132 -11.09 4.27 12.86
N GLN A 133 -11.39 3.48 13.88
CA GLN A 133 -10.97 3.77 15.25
C GLN A 133 -9.45 3.63 15.38
N ILE A 134 -8.89 2.60 14.74
CA ILE A 134 -7.44 2.39 14.67
C ILE A 134 -6.76 3.56 13.95
N ALA A 135 -7.31 4.04 12.84
CA ALA A 135 -6.79 5.21 12.13
C ALA A 135 -6.82 6.48 13.00
N LEU A 136 -7.90 6.73 13.74
CA LEU A 136 -8.01 7.87 14.66
C LEU A 136 -7.05 7.77 15.86
N ALA A 137 -6.66 6.56 16.26
CA ALA A 137 -5.68 6.28 17.32
C ALA A 137 -4.22 6.30 16.82
N TRP A 138 -4.00 6.64 15.54
CA TRP A 138 -2.71 6.53 14.88
C TRP A 138 -2.32 7.85 14.20
N LYS A 139 -1.00 8.13 14.18
CA LYS A 139 -0.39 9.19 13.36
C LYS A 139 0.87 8.70 12.68
N VAL A 140 1.29 9.42 11.63
CA VAL A 140 2.46 9.07 10.81
C VAL A 140 3.69 8.85 11.68
N GLY A 141 4.37 7.73 11.45
CA GLY A 141 5.56 7.31 12.20
C GLY A 141 5.27 6.44 13.43
N MET A 142 4.00 6.31 13.86
CA MET A 142 3.63 5.35 14.91
C MET A 142 3.56 3.93 14.36
N LYS A 143 3.91 2.95 15.21
CA LYS A 143 3.65 1.54 14.94
C LYS A 143 2.25 1.18 15.40
N ILE A 144 1.58 0.31 14.65
CA ILE A 144 0.30 -0.29 15.06
C ILE A 144 0.61 -1.52 15.89
N THR A 145 0.23 -1.48 17.18
CA THR A 145 0.44 -2.58 18.13
C THR A 145 -0.85 -3.36 18.37
N VAL A 146 -0.73 -4.55 18.97
CA VAL A 146 -1.88 -5.37 19.38
C VAL A 146 -2.81 -4.62 20.31
N ASP A 147 -2.26 -3.89 21.27
CA ASP A 147 -3.05 -3.13 22.25
C ASP A 147 -3.82 -2.00 21.56
N LEU A 148 -3.20 -1.29 20.62
CA LEU A 148 -3.86 -0.24 19.82
C LEU A 148 -5.03 -0.83 19.00
N VAL A 149 -4.85 -2.02 18.43
CA VAL A 149 -5.90 -2.68 17.64
C VAL A 149 -7.08 -3.14 18.51
N LYS A 150 -6.81 -3.63 19.73
CA LYS A 150 -7.84 -4.10 20.66
C LYS A 150 -8.60 -2.96 21.32
N GLU A 151 -7.88 -1.93 21.75
CA GLU A 151 -8.42 -0.80 22.49
C GLU A 151 -7.90 0.52 21.89
N PRO A 152 -8.39 0.92 20.70
CA PRO A 152 -7.96 2.14 20.04
C PRO A 152 -8.43 3.38 20.82
N ALA A 153 -7.50 4.03 21.50
CA ALA A 153 -7.72 5.34 22.12
C ALA A 153 -7.47 6.44 21.08
N PRO A 154 -8.49 7.23 20.69
CA PRO A 154 -8.30 8.29 19.69
C PRO A 154 -7.30 9.33 20.20
N LEU A 155 -6.45 9.81 19.30
CA LEU A 155 -5.55 10.93 19.59
C LEU A 155 -6.34 12.24 19.74
N GLU A 156 -5.66 13.29 20.17
CA GLU A 156 -6.25 14.63 20.24
C GLU A 156 -6.81 15.06 18.88
N ALA A 157 -7.80 15.96 18.92
CA ALA A 157 -8.51 16.40 17.72
C ALA A 157 -7.54 16.96 16.67
N GLY A 158 -7.49 16.32 15.49
CA GLY A 158 -6.61 16.69 14.38
C GLY A 158 -5.27 15.96 14.34
N GLU A 159 -4.92 15.16 15.36
CA GLU A 159 -3.72 14.31 15.32
C GLU A 159 -3.95 12.96 14.63
N GLY A 160 -5.13 12.37 14.86
CA GLY A 160 -5.51 11.08 14.29
C GLY A 160 -5.79 11.14 12.79
N LEU A 161 -5.61 10.01 12.10
CA LEU A 161 -5.95 9.90 10.68
C LEU A 161 -7.46 9.69 10.48
N VAL A 162 -8.04 10.49 9.58
CA VAL A 162 -9.40 10.29 9.06
C VAL A 162 -9.30 9.62 7.69
N LEU A 163 -9.89 8.42 7.56
CA LEU A 163 -9.96 7.69 6.29
C LEU A 163 -11.08 8.28 5.42
N GLN A 164 -10.74 8.72 4.22
CA GLN A 164 -11.65 9.32 3.25
C GLN A 164 -12.51 8.27 2.55
N TYR A 165 -11.92 7.12 2.20
CA TYR A 165 -12.56 6.10 1.36
C TYR A 165 -12.50 4.71 2.00
N LEU A 166 -13.67 4.14 2.37
CA LEU A 166 -13.82 2.83 3.02
C LEU A 166 -14.94 1.95 2.43
#